data_AF-A0A0K1Q3I4-F1
#
_entry.id   AF-A0A0K1Q3I4-F1
#
_cell.length_a   1.000
_cell.length_b   1.000
_cell.length_c   1.000
_cell.angle_alpha   90.00
_cell.angle_beta   90.00
_cell.angle_gamma   90.00
#
_symmetry.space_group_name_H-M   'P 1'
#
loop_
_entity.id
_entity.type
_entity.pdbx_description
1 polymer ?
#
loop_
_entity_poly.entity_id
_entity_poly.type
_entity_poly.pdbx_seq_one_letter_code
_entity_poly.pdbx_strand_id
1 'polypeptide(L)'
;MASCHDENMTFEYSPAWPHGEIQEVLPDVFFVMGTNKTHHAGVDLQTSRTMVVLRQPEGLTLVNTVRLDDDGLGTLESLGRVTDILRLGAFHGRDDAFYRDRYGAKLWALPGSMHADGREADRSLAASGELPVRNADLFVFESAKFPEAALLLRRDGGILITCDAVQNWATVDRFFSAETGAMFTAQGWIKPVNVPSTWLGACEPNVSDFRRLLALQFRHLITAHGAPVLEHAHTRLTARVAEVFENRG
;
A
#
# COMPACT_ATOMS: atom_id res chain seq x y z
N MET A 1 9.90 -38.11 -31.27
CA MET A 1 10.24 -36.73 -31.66
C MET A 1 8.96 -36.14 -32.24
N ALA A 2 8.32 -35.11 -31.72
CA ALA A 2 8.87 -33.88 -31.15
C ALA A 2 8.40 -33.63 -29.70
N SER A 3 9.30 -32.95 -28.99
CA SER A 3 9.10 -32.37 -27.67
C SER A 3 8.13 -31.19 -27.76
N CYS A 4 7.09 -31.17 -26.93
CA CYS A 4 6.49 -29.91 -26.48
C CYS A 4 7.05 -29.67 -25.08
N HIS A 5 8.15 -28.93 -25.02
CA HIS A 5 8.52 -28.22 -23.80
C HIS A 5 7.43 -27.16 -23.59
N ASP A 6 6.64 -27.30 -22.53
CA ASP A 6 6.03 -26.15 -21.89
C ASP A 6 7.21 -25.29 -21.40
N GLU A 7 7.53 -24.25 -22.16
CA GLU A 7 8.39 -23.18 -21.68
C GLU A 7 7.69 -22.59 -20.46
N ASN A 8 8.20 -22.89 -19.26
CA ASN A 8 7.88 -22.17 -18.04
C ASN A 8 8.12 -20.68 -18.31
N MET A 9 7.07 -19.94 -18.67
CA MET A 9 7.15 -18.48 -18.76
C MET A 9 7.45 -17.96 -17.36
N THR A 10 8.71 -17.64 -17.10
CA THR A 10 9.13 -16.97 -15.87
C THR A 10 8.50 -15.58 -15.86
N PHE A 11 7.71 -15.29 -14.83
CA PHE A 11 7.14 -13.96 -14.62
C PHE A 11 8.26 -12.91 -14.58
N GLU A 12 8.21 -11.92 -15.47
CA GLU A 12 9.19 -10.84 -15.49
C GLU A 12 8.84 -9.80 -14.43
N TYR A 13 9.73 -9.62 -13.46
CA TYR A 13 9.53 -8.62 -12.43
C TYR A 13 9.77 -7.21 -12.97
N SER A 14 9.12 -6.23 -12.34
CA SER A 14 9.53 -4.83 -12.47
C SER A 14 11.01 -4.64 -12.09
N PRO A 15 11.74 -3.74 -12.76
CA PRO A 15 13.08 -3.36 -12.32
C PRO A 15 12.99 -2.62 -10.98
N ALA A 16 14.09 -2.64 -10.22
CA ALA A 16 14.26 -1.75 -9.08
C ALA A 16 14.41 -0.31 -9.60
N TRP A 17 13.33 0.45 -9.59
CA TRP A 17 13.37 1.88 -9.83
C TRP A 17 13.92 2.62 -8.61
N PRO A 18 14.37 3.88 -8.75
CA PRO A 18 14.87 4.65 -7.61
C PRO A 18 13.90 4.63 -6.42
N HIS A 19 14.45 4.38 -5.23
CA HIS A 19 13.74 4.45 -3.97
C HIS A 19 14.60 5.11 -2.90
N GLY A 20 13.99 5.41 -1.76
CA GLY A 20 14.67 5.96 -0.60
C GLY A 20 15.26 4.88 0.27
N GLU A 21 15.87 5.32 1.38
CA GLU A 21 16.32 4.43 2.44
C GLU A 21 15.12 3.88 3.21
N ILE A 22 15.30 2.71 3.83
CA ILE A 22 14.35 2.17 4.81
C ILE A 22 14.54 2.95 6.11
N GLN A 23 13.49 3.62 6.58
CA GLN A 23 13.53 4.49 7.76
C GLN A 23 12.61 3.93 8.84
N GLU A 24 13.10 3.79 10.08
CA GLU A 24 12.23 3.52 11.22
C GLU A 24 11.46 4.79 11.58
N VAL A 25 10.13 4.72 11.52
CA VAL A 25 9.26 5.89 11.76
C VAL A 25 8.53 5.80 13.09
N LEU A 26 8.32 4.58 13.59
CA LEU A 26 7.83 4.21 14.90
C LEU A 26 8.51 2.88 15.31
N PRO A 27 8.54 2.51 16.60
CA PRO A 27 9.21 1.28 17.03
C PRO A 27 8.74 0.04 16.26
N ASP A 28 9.68 -0.66 15.62
CA ASP A 28 9.44 -1.83 14.78
C ASP A 28 8.50 -1.59 13.59
N VAL A 29 8.39 -0.34 13.14
CA VAL A 29 7.64 0.07 11.95
C VAL A 29 8.57 0.91 11.08
N PHE A 30 8.96 0.32 9.95
CA PHE A 30 9.81 0.98 8.98
C PHE A 30 9.01 1.34 7.73
N PHE A 31 9.50 2.34 7.02
CA PHE A 31 8.87 2.92 5.85
C PHE A 31 9.93 3.10 4.78
N VAL A 32 9.57 2.83 3.52
CA VAL A 32 10.38 3.20 2.36
C VAL A 32 9.47 3.72 1.26
N MET A 33 9.86 4.86 0.71
CA MET A 33 9.23 5.45 -0.47
C MET A 33 10.01 5.06 -1.72
N GLY A 34 9.32 4.64 -2.77
CA GLY A 34 9.90 4.30 -4.06
C GLY A 34 9.12 4.86 -5.23
N THR A 35 9.61 4.58 -6.43
CA THR A 35 9.01 5.02 -7.67
C THR A 35 7.95 4.02 -8.15
N ASN A 36 6.87 4.53 -8.74
CA ASN A 36 5.93 3.78 -9.56
C ASN A 36 5.92 4.36 -10.98
N LYS A 37 5.96 3.50 -11.99
CA LYS A 37 5.74 3.91 -13.39
C LYS A 37 4.58 3.12 -13.99
N THR A 38 3.61 3.83 -14.54
CA THR A 38 2.45 3.24 -15.23
C THR A 38 2.23 3.93 -16.56
N HIS A 39 1.71 3.18 -17.53
CA HIS A 39 1.18 3.74 -18.77
C HIS A 39 -0.34 3.63 -18.71
N HIS A 40 -1.04 4.77 -18.74
CA HIS A 40 -2.50 4.79 -18.65
C HIS A 40 -3.08 5.85 -19.59
N ALA A 41 -4.08 5.47 -20.38
CA ALA A 41 -4.76 6.35 -21.32
C ALA A 41 -3.81 7.14 -22.25
N GLY A 42 -2.71 6.50 -22.70
CA GLY A 42 -1.72 7.12 -23.58
C GLY A 42 -0.72 8.04 -22.87
N VAL A 43 -0.73 8.10 -21.54
CA VAL A 43 0.17 8.94 -20.74
C VAL A 43 1.06 8.07 -19.86
N ASP A 44 2.36 8.36 -19.87
CA ASP A 44 3.31 7.81 -18.93
C ASP A 44 3.26 8.60 -17.63
N LEU A 45 2.97 7.92 -16.53
CA LEU A 45 2.88 8.47 -15.19
C LEU A 45 4.03 7.96 -14.35
N GLN A 46 4.68 8.87 -13.63
CA GLN A 46 5.64 8.53 -12.60
C GLN A 46 5.26 9.20 -11.28
N THR A 47 4.86 8.37 -10.32
CA THR A 47 4.48 8.79 -8.96
C THR A 47 5.39 8.14 -7.94
N SER A 48 5.36 8.62 -6.69
CA SER A 48 5.85 7.81 -5.58
C SER A 48 4.84 6.72 -5.18
N ARG A 49 5.33 5.74 -4.44
CA ARG A 49 4.59 4.69 -3.73
C ARG A 49 5.38 4.31 -2.47
N THR A 50 4.73 3.66 -1.53
CA THR A 50 5.32 3.36 -0.23
C THR A 50 5.15 1.89 0.12
N MET A 51 6.19 1.30 0.70
CA MET A 51 6.14 0.04 1.43
C MET A 51 6.35 0.29 2.93
N VAL A 52 5.58 -0.42 3.76
CA VAL A 52 5.79 -0.49 5.21
C VAL A 52 6.40 -1.84 5.54
N VAL A 53 7.41 -1.86 6.41
CA VAL A 53 8.03 -3.08 6.94
C VAL A 53 7.69 -3.16 8.42
N LEU A 54 7.05 -4.24 8.82
CA LEU A 54 6.67 -4.50 10.21
C LEU A 54 7.58 -5.59 10.77
N ARG A 55 8.38 -5.25 11.78
CA ARG A 55 9.29 -6.19 12.43
C ARG A 55 8.62 -6.86 13.63
N GLN A 56 8.75 -8.18 13.71
CA GLN A 56 8.29 -9.01 14.81
C GLN A 56 9.29 -10.14 15.11
N PRO A 57 9.20 -10.83 16.25
CA PRO A 57 10.08 -11.96 16.56
C PRO A 57 10.08 -13.07 15.48
N GLU A 58 8.95 -13.26 14.79
CA GLU A 58 8.80 -14.27 13.73
C GLU A 58 9.49 -13.90 12.41
N GLY A 59 9.72 -12.60 12.17
CA GLY A 59 10.22 -12.08 10.90
C GLY A 59 9.63 -10.72 10.53
N LEU A 60 9.73 -10.40 9.24
CA LEU A 60 9.25 -9.16 8.65
C LEU A 60 8.00 -9.42 7.81
N THR A 61 7.00 -8.57 8.01
CA THR A 61 5.82 -8.47 7.14
C THR A 61 5.94 -7.21 6.29
N LEU A 62 5.92 -7.35 4.97
CA LEU A 62 5.91 -6.24 4.02
C LEU A 62 4.48 -5.85 3.68
N VAL A 63 4.13 -4.56 3.78
CA VAL A 63 2.81 -4.06 3.42
C VAL A 63 2.93 -3.15 2.21
N ASN A 64 2.18 -3.43 1.14
CA ASN A 64 2.19 -2.71 -0.14
C ASN A 64 3.62 -2.60 -0.72
N THR A 65 4.15 -3.74 -1.19
CA THR A 65 5.58 -3.87 -1.54
C THR A 65 6.09 -2.79 -2.51
N VAL A 66 7.38 -2.48 -2.41
CA VAL A 66 8.15 -1.65 -3.34
C VAL A 66 9.39 -2.45 -3.71
N ARG A 67 9.73 -2.55 -5.00
CA ARG A 67 10.93 -3.24 -5.46
C ARG A 67 12.17 -2.48 -5.02
N LEU A 68 12.92 -3.09 -4.11
CA LEU A 68 14.20 -2.59 -3.65
C LEU A 68 15.34 -3.03 -4.59
N ASP A 69 16.38 -2.21 -4.66
CA ASP A 69 17.69 -2.55 -5.19
C ASP A 69 18.49 -3.41 -4.20
N ASP A 70 19.70 -3.83 -4.59
CA ASP A 70 20.51 -4.75 -3.79
C ASP A 70 20.90 -4.15 -2.41
N ASP A 71 21.17 -2.85 -2.35
CA ASP A 71 21.50 -2.16 -1.09
C ASP A 71 20.27 -2.05 -0.16
N GLY A 72 19.11 -1.75 -0.74
CA GLY A 72 17.83 -1.76 -0.03
C GLY A 72 17.47 -3.15 0.49
N LEU A 73 17.72 -4.20 -0.29
CA LEU A 73 17.52 -5.59 0.13
C LEU A 73 18.48 -6.00 1.24
N GLY A 74 19.76 -5.61 1.15
CA GLY A 74 20.72 -5.83 2.24
C GLY A 74 20.29 -5.14 3.54
N THR A 75 19.75 -3.93 3.45
CA THR A 75 19.17 -3.22 4.60
C THR A 75 17.95 -3.96 5.15
N LEU A 76 17.02 -4.38 4.30
CA LEU A 76 15.84 -5.14 4.69
C LEU A 76 16.22 -6.45 5.41
N GLU A 77 17.18 -7.19 4.87
CA GLU A 77 17.66 -8.46 5.42
C GLU A 77 18.37 -8.27 6.77
N SER A 78 19.02 -7.13 6.99
CA SER A 78 19.60 -6.79 8.29
C SER A 78 18.55 -6.57 9.39
N LEU A 79 17.31 -6.20 9.02
CA LEU A 79 16.20 -6.04 9.96
C LEU A 79 15.57 -7.38 10.36
N GLY A 80 15.68 -8.41 9.51
CA GLY A 80 15.13 -9.74 9.73
C GLY A 80 14.76 -10.47 8.44
N ARG A 81 14.28 -11.71 8.58
CA ARG A 81 13.79 -12.51 7.46
C ARG A 81 12.39 -12.07 7.04
N VAL A 82 12.18 -11.80 5.76
CA VAL A 82 10.84 -11.60 5.19
C VAL A 82 10.07 -12.91 5.21
N THR A 83 8.90 -12.93 5.84
CA THR A 83 8.04 -14.11 5.94
C THR A 83 6.69 -13.93 5.27
N ASP A 84 6.16 -12.70 5.26
CA ASP A 84 4.80 -12.42 4.84
C ASP A 84 4.72 -11.11 4.06
N ILE A 85 3.76 -11.06 3.13
CA ILE A 85 3.39 -9.88 2.35
C ILE A 85 1.91 -9.62 2.57
N LEU A 86 1.55 -8.40 2.95
CA LEU A 86 0.18 -7.91 3.03
C LEU A 86 -0.10 -6.93 1.89
N ARG A 87 -0.98 -7.33 0.97
CA ARG A 87 -1.51 -6.44 -0.06
C ARG A 87 -2.88 -5.94 0.35
N LEU A 88 -2.98 -4.64 0.60
CA LEU A 88 -4.20 -4.04 1.14
C LEU A 88 -5.20 -3.60 0.07
N GLY A 89 -4.76 -3.27 -1.15
CA GLY A 89 -5.63 -2.77 -2.22
C GLY A 89 -5.39 -3.43 -3.57
N ALA A 90 -6.43 -3.45 -4.40
CA ALA A 90 -6.45 -4.10 -5.71
C ALA A 90 -5.49 -3.49 -6.74
N PHE A 91 -5.15 -2.21 -6.58
CA PHE A 91 -4.26 -1.50 -7.51
C PHE A 91 -2.78 -1.51 -7.06
N HIS A 92 -2.45 -2.37 -6.09
CA HIS A 92 -1.09 -2.60 -5.59
C HIS A 92 -0.64 -4.05 -5.76
N GLY A 93 0.63 -4.31 -5.45
CA GLY A 93 1.19 -5.66 -5.44
C GLY A 93 1.96 -6.07 -6.69
N ARG A 94 2.34 -5.10 -7.53
CA ARG A 94 3.22 -5.31 -8.70
C ARG A 94 4.49 -6.08 -8.33
N ASP A 95 5.05 -5.81 -7.16
CA ASP A 95 6.36 -6.33 -6.75
C ASP A 95 6.25 -7.52 -5.78
N ASP A 96 5.03 -7.96 -5.45
CA ASP A 96 4.83 -9.04 -4.48
C ASP A 96 5.48 -10.35 -4.95
N ALA A 97 5.34 -10.66 -6.25
CA ALA A 97 5.92 -11.86 -6.86
C ALA A 97 7.43 -11.96 -6.61
N PHE A 98 8.15 -10.84 -6.68
CA PHE A 98 9.59 -10.81 -6.42
C PHE A 98 9.91 -11.24 -5.00
N TYR A 99 9.19 -10.72 -4.00
CA TYR A 99 9.41 -11.05 -2.59
C TYR A 99 8.95 -12.48 -2.26
N ARG A 100 7.89 -12.98 -2.91
CA ARG A 100 7.49 -14.39 -2.81
C ARG A 100 8.60 -15.31 -3.28
N ASP A 101 9.16 -15.04 -4.46
CA ASP A 101 10.16 -15.91 -5.08
C ASP A 101 11.52 -15.81 -4.39
N ARG A 102 11.93 -14.59 -3.98
CA ARG A 102 13.21 -14.39 -3.31
C ARG A 102 13.25 -14.95 -1.89
N TYR A 103 12.18 -14.80 -1.11
CA TYR A 103 12.18 -15.12 0.32
C TYR A 103 11.30 -16.32 0.70
N GLY A 104 10.49 -16.83 -0.23
CA GLY A 104 9.43 -17.79 0.09
C GLY A 104 8.31 -17.17 0.94
N ALA A 105 8.10 -15.85 0.81
CA ALA A 105 7.14 -15.12 1.62
C ALA A 105 5.69 -15.48 1.24
N LYS A 106 4.82 -15.59 2.23
CA LYS A 106 3.39 -15.85 2.01
C LYS A 106 2.66 -14.57 1.65
N LEU A 107 1.92 -14.58 0.55
CA LEU A 107 1.08 -13.47 0.15
C LEU A 107 -0.30 -13.55 0.80
N TRP A 108 -0.69 -12.47 1.45
CA TRP A 108 -2.01 -12.24 2.02
C TRP A 108 -2.71 -11.13 1.22
N ALA A 109 -3.89 -11.42 0.69
CA ALA A 109 -4.70 -10.44 -0.05
C ALA A 109 -6.20 -10.67 0.17
N LEU A 110 -7.00 -9.64 -0.08
CA LEU A 110 -8.46 -9.77 -0.06
C LEU A 110 -8.96 -10.65 -1.22
N PRO A 111 -10.06 -11.41 -1.04
CA PRO A 111 -10.73 -12.10 -2.13
C PRO A 111 -11.05 -11.17 -3.31
N GLY A 112 -10.93 -11.68 -4.54
CA GLY A 112 -11.18 -10.90 -5.76
C GLY A 112 -10.02 -10.00 -6.20
N SER A 113 -8.88 -10.04 -5.51
CA SER A 113 -7.65 -9.35 -5.95
C SER A 113 -7.10 -10.00 -7.22
N MET A 114 -6.69 -9.18 -8.18
CA MET A 114 -5.95 -9.67 -9.36
C MET A 114 -4.45 -9.70 -9.05
N HIS A 115 -3.76 -10.76 -9.48
CA HIS A 115 -2.34 -10.96 -9.24
C HIS A 115 -1.56 -10.86 -10.55
N ALA A 116 -0.56 -9.99 -10.59
CA ALA A 116 0.20 -9.71 -11.82
C ALA A 116 0.87 -10.96 -12.41
N ASP A 117 1.29 -11.88 -11.54
CA ASP A 117 1.92 -13.16 -11.88
C ASP A 117 0.91 -14.32 -12.04
N GLY A 118 -0.39 -14.04 -11.96
CA GLY A 118 -1.47 -15.03 -12.06
C GLY A 118 -1.58 -15.99 -10.88
N ARG A 119 -0.67 -15.92 -9.87
CA ARG A 119 -0.69 -16.80 -8.71
C ARG A 119 -1.61 -16.25 -7.64
N GLU A 120 -2.55 -17.07 -7.18
CA GLU A 120 -3.40 -16.71 -6.04
C GLU A 120 -2.57 -16.38 -4.78
N ALA A 121 -3.19 -15.61 -3.89
CA ALA A 121 -2.67 -15.38 -2.56
C ALA A 121 -2.60 -16.70 -1.77
N ASP A 122 -1.56 -16.87 -0.96
CA ASP A 122 -1.39 -18.03 -0.09
C ASP A 122 -2.42 -18.01 1.05
N ARG A 123 -2.92 -16.84 1.41
CA ARG A 123 -3.91 -16.61 2.47
C ARG A 123 -4.88 -15.49 2.11
N SER A 124 -6.14 -15.68 2.48
CA SER A 124 -7.18 -14.65 2.28
C SER A 124 -7.28 -13.74 3.50
N LEU A 125 -7.31 -12.43 3.25
CA LEU A 125 -7.60 -11.42 4.25
C LEU A 125 -9.11 -11.31 4.48
N ALA A 126 -9.51 -11.11 5.74
CA ALA A 126 -10.89 -10.86 6.16
C ALA A 126 -10.88 -10.05 7.47
N ALA A 127 -11.94 -9.28 7.72
CA ALA A 127 -12.03 -8.40 8.89
C ALA A 127 -11.85 -9.14 10.24
N SER A 128 -12.35 -10.37 10.33
CA SER A 128 -12.23 -11.24 11.51
C SER A 128 -11.29 -12.44 11.29
N GLY A 129 -10.33 -12.31 10.36
CA GLY A 129 -9.41 -13.38 9.98
C GLY A 129 -8.08 -13.36 10.73
N GLU A 130 -7.25 -14.37 10.47
CA GLU A 130 -5.84 -14.36 10.89
C GLU A 130 -5.06 -13.24 10.18
N LEU A 131 -4.04 -12.72 10.86
CA LEU A 131 -3.11 -11.76 10.30
C LEU A 131 -1.67 -12.20 10.61
N PRO A 132 -0.71 -11.96 9.70
CA PRO A 132 0.71 -12.19 9.97
C PRO A 132 1.32 -11.08 10.85
N VAL A 133 0.50 -10.34 11.60
CA VAL A 133 0.89 -9.22 12.45
C VAL A 133 0.12 -9.27 13.76
N ARG A 134 0.87 -9.28 14.87
CA ARG A 134 0.34 -9.25 16.24
C ARG A 134 -0.25 -7.88 16.56
N ASN A 135 -1.23 -7.87 17.47
CA ASN A 135 -1.89 -6.64 17.93
C ASN A 135 -2.39 -5.76 16.78
N ALA A 136 -2.92 -6.39 15.73
CA ALA A 136 -3.46 -5.70 14.57
C ALA A 136 -4.90 -6.11 14.27
N ASP A 137 -5.66 -5.21 13.66
CA ASP A 137 -6.99 -5.47 13.10
C ASP A 137 -6.97 -5.13 11.61
N LEU A 138 -7.72 -5.90 10.82
CA LEU A 138 -7.98 -5.57 9.43
C LEU A 138 -9.32 -4.84 9.33
N PHE A 139 -9.29 -3.65 8.75
CA PHE A 139 -10.48 -2.94 8.31
C PHE A 139 -10.69 -3.20 6.82
N VAL A 140 -11.91 -3.54 6.40
CA VAL A 140 -12.26 -3.75 4.99
C VAL A 140 -13.28 -2.72 4.54
N PHE A 141 -13.03 -2.08 3.40
CA PHE A 141 -14.00 -1.22 2.72
C PHE A 141 -15.03 -2.11 2.01
N GLU A 142 -16.09 -2.48 2.73
CA GLU A 142 -17.08 -3.47 2.30
C GLU A 142 -17.92 -3.03 1.10
N SER A 143 -18.06 -1.72 0.89
CA SER A 143 -18.85 -1.17 -0.21
C SER A 143 -18.03 -0.81 -1.45
N ALA A 144 -16.70 -0.87 -1.37
CA ALA A 144 -15.83 -0.57 -2.51
C ALA A 144 -15.94 -1.67 -3.58
N LYS A 145 -16.08 -1.25 -4.83
CA LYS A 145 -16.17 -2.14 -6.00
C LYS A 145 -14.93 -3.01 -6.21
N PHE A 146 -13.76 -2.48 -5.85
CA PHE A 146 -12.50 -3.20 -5.89
C PHE A 146 -12.00 -3.46 -4.46
N PRO A 147 -11.32 -4.60 -4.21
CA PRO A 147 -10.78 -4.92 -2.90
C PRO A 147 -9.90 -3.81 -2.33
N GLU A 148 -10.22 -3.37 -1.12
CA GLU A 148 -9.49 -2.35 -0.38
C GLU A 148 -9.63 -2.61 1.12
N ALA A 149 -8.51 -2.52 1.83
CA ALA A 149 -8.41 -2.64 3.27
C ALA A 149 -7.47 -1.59 3.88
N ALA A 150 -7.57 -1.45 5.20
CA ALA A 150 -6.57 -0.80 6.03
C ALA A 150 -6.15 -1.76 7.15
N LEU A 151 -4.90 -1.65 7.59
CA LEU A 151 -4.37 -2.39 8.74
C LEU A 151 -4.25 -1.42 9.91
N LEU A 152 -4.89 -1.70 11.04
CA LEU A 152 -4.74 -0.94 12.28
C LEU A 152 -3.81 -1.69 13.22
N LEU A 153 -2.65 -1.13 13.53
CA LEU A 153 -1.80 -1.64 14.62
C LEU A 153 -2.23 -1.00 15.94
N ARG A 154 -2.61 -1.81 16.94
CA ARG A 154 -3.03 -1.39 18.28
C ARG A 154 -1.84 -1.12 19.21
N ARG A 155 -0.89 -0.31 18.74
CA ARG A 155 0.26 0.20 19.50
C ARG A 155 0.48 1.67 19.17
N ASP A 156 1.25 2.38 20.00
CA ASP A 156 1.61 3.80 19.80
C ASP A 156 0.38 4.72 19.59
N GLY A 157 -0.71 4.47 20.32
CA GLY A 157 -1.96 5.23 20.14
C GLY A 157 -2.74 4.91 18.86
N GLY A 158 -2.34 3.86 18.15
CA GLY A 158 -2.95 3.35 16.93
C GLY A 158 -2.25 3.85 15.67
N ILE A 159 -1.79 2.92 14.83
CA ILE A 159 -1.13 3.20 13.55
C ILE A 159 -2.00 2.63 12.44
N LEU A 160 -2.64 3.52 11.67
CA LEU A 160 -3.44 3.11 10.53
C LEU A 160 -2.55 3.03 9.29
N ILE A 161 -2.53 1.88 8.63
CA ILE A 161 -1.82 1.67 7.36
C ILE A 161 -2.85 1.49 6.26
N THR A 162 -2.83 2.33 5.22
CA THR A 162 -3.84 2.36 4.15
C THR A 162 -3.22 2.14 2.77
N CYS A 163 -4.07 1.75 1.81
CA CYS A 163 -3.69 1.66 0.40
C CYS A 163 -4.14 2.91 -0.38
N ASP A 164 -5.07 2.76 -1.33
CA ASP A 164 -5.48 3.83 -2.22
C ASP A 164 -6.64 4.67 -1.67
N ALA A 165 -7.45 4.12 -0.76
CA ALA A 165 -8.60 4.84 -0.20
C ALA A 165 -8.21 6.11 0.58
N VAL A 166 -7.01 6.12 1.16
CA VAL A 166 -6.45 7.26 1.88
C VAL A 166 -4.98 7.42 1.51
N GLN A 167 -4.61 8.60 1.01
CA GLN A 167 -3.27 8.94 0.51
C GLN A 167 -2.71 10.17 1.23
N ASN A 168 -1.39 10.36 1.21
CA ASN A 168 -0.74 11.54 1.79
C ASN A 168 0.38 12.08 0.89
N TRP A 169 0.11 12.26 -0.39
CA TRP A 169 0.94 13.10 -1.26
C TRP A 169 0.76 14.58 -0.91
N ALA A 170 1.26 14.99 0.25
CA ALA A 170 1.19 16.38 0.72
C ALA A 170 1.99 17.36 -0.18
N THR A 171 2.98 16.84 -0.90
CA THR A 171 3.89 17.55 -1.80
C THR A 171 4.24 16.66 -2.98
N VAL A 172 4.70 17.25 -4.09
CA VAL A 172 5.39 16.51 -5.16
C VAL A 172 6.76 16.12 -4.64
N ASP A 173 6.92 14.87 -4.19
CA ASP A 173 8.19 14.35 -3.68
C ASP A 173 9.19 14.01 -4.82
N ARG A 174 10.42 13.67 -4.43
CA ARG A 174 11.53 13.44 -5.37
C ARG A 174 11.35 12.24 -6.31
N PHE A 175 10.36 11.36 -6.10
CA PHE A 175 10.11 10.20 -6.95
C PHE A 175 9.04 10.47 -8.02
N PHE A 176 8.36 11.60 -7.96
CA PHE A 176 7.53 12.06 -9.08
C PHE A 176 8.39 12.53 -10.25
N SER A 177 7.90 12.32 -11.48
CA SER A 177 8.40 13.15 -12.60
C SER A 177 7.83 14.56 -12.50
N ALA A 178 8.55 15.55 -13.06
CA ALA A 178 8.10 16.94 -13.06
C ALA A 178 6.73 17.10 -13.74
N GLU A 179 6.52 16.40 -14.86
CA GLU A 179 5.28 16.42 -15.65
C GLU A 179 4.12 15.82 -14.86
N THR A 180 4.32 14.64 -14.26
CA THR A 180 3.28 13.98 -13.46
C THR A 180 2.94 14.83 -12.23
N GLY A 181 3.95 15.39 -11.56
CA GLY A 181 3.77 16.25 -10.39
C GLY A 181 2.98 17.52 -10.71
N ALA A 182 3.30 18.19 -11.81
CA ALA A 182 2.55 19.37 -12.27
C ALA A 182 1.09 19.02 -12.61
N MET A 183 0.89 17.91 -13.33
CA MET A 183 -0.44 17.42 -13.69
C MET A 183 -1.28 17.07 -12.45
N PHE A 184 -0.74 16.30 -11.50
CA PHE A 184 -1.44 15.90 -10.29
C PHE A 184 -1.75 17.09 -9.38
N THR A 185 -0.85 18.09 -9.34
CA THR A 185 -1.09 19.35 -8.61
C THR A 185 -2.26 20.11 -9.22
N ALA A 186 -2.28 20.27 -10.55
CA ALA A 186 -3.37 20.95 -11.26
C ALA A 186 -4.72 20.25 -11.07
N GLN A 187 -4.73 18.92 -10.94
CA GLN A 187 -5.93 18.12 -10.67
C GLN A 187 -6.31 18.07 -9.18
N GLY A 188 -5.53 18.69 -8.29
CA GLY A 188 -5.80 18.72 -6.85
C GLY A 188 -5.55 17.39 -6.13
N TRP A 189 -4.73 16.51 -6.73
CA TRP A 189 -4.38 15.19 -6.18
C TRP A 189 -3.17 15.22 -5.24
N ILE A 190 -2.30 16.22 -5.38
CA ILE A 190 -1.26 16.53 -4.40
C ILE A 190 -1.93 17.27 -3.24
N LYS A 191 -2.35 16.51 -2.23
CA LYS A 191 -3.07 17.01 -1.06
C LYS A 191 -2.72 16.17 0.19
N PRO A 192 -2.48 16.79 1.35
CA PRO A 192 -2.26 16.06 2.58
C PRO A 192 -3.52 15.29 3.02
N VAL A 193 -3.33 14.08 3.54
CA VAL A 193 -4.40 13.21 4.10
C VAL A 193 -5.66 13.26 3.24
N ASN A 194 -5.54 12.74 2.03
CA ASN A 194 -6.54 12.85 0.98
C ASN A 194 -7.36 11.56 0.84
N VAL A 195 -8.64 11.69 0.50
CA VAL A 195 -9.43 10.62 -0.13
C VAL A 195 -9.44 10.91 -1.63
N PRO A 196 -8.68 10.17 -2.46
CA PRO A 196 -8.46 10.54 -3.86
C PRO A 196 -9.73 10.44 -4.70
N SER A 197 -9.99 11.45 -5.53
CA SER A 197 -11.17 11.43 -6.42
C SER A 197 -11.09 10.33 -7.49
N THR A 198 -9.88 9.93 -7.89
CA THR A 198 -9.63 8.78 -8.77
C THR A 198 -10.10 7.47 -8.15
N TRP A 199 -9.72 7.22 -6.90
CA TRP A 199 -10.16 6.03 -6.17
C TRP A 199 -11.67 6.06 -5.90
N LEU A 200 -12.24 7.21 -5.52
CA LEU A 200 -13.69 7.36 -5.38
C LEU A 200 -14.44 7.05 -6.70
N GLY A 201 -13.91 7.50 -7.84
CA GLY A 201 -14.51 7.24 -9.15
C GLY A 201 -14.37 5.78 -9.59
N ALA A 202 -13.29 5.10 -9.22
CA ALA A 202 -13.08 3.70 -9.58
C ALA A 202 -13.83 2.72 -8.66
N CYS A 203 -13.83 3.00 -7.36
CA CYS A 203 -14.34 2.11 -6.33
C CYS A 203 -15.78 2.41 -5.91
N GLU A 204 -16.31 3.60 -6.21
CA GLU A 204 -17.68 4.02 -5.91
C GLU A 204 -18.16 3.64 -4.47
N PRO A 205 -17.36 3.92 -3.42
CA PRO A 205 -17.68 3.47 -2.06
C PRO A 205 -18.85 4.23 -1.45
N ASN A 206 -19.51 3.61 -0.49
CA ASN A 206 -20.43 4.29 0.43
C ASN A 206 -19.65 5.03 1.52
N VAL A 207 -20.09 6.25 1.86
CA VAL A 207 -19.55 7.04 2.98
C VAL A 207 -19.60 6.28 4.33
N SER A 208 -20.48 5.28 4.48
CA SER A 208 -20.53 4.42 5.66
C SER A 208 -19.20 3.74 5.95
N ASP A 209 -18.41 3.38 4.94
CA ASP A 209 -17.09 2.77 5.16
C ASP A 209 -16.14 3.78 5.82
N PHE A 210 -16.12 5.03 5.37
CA PHE A 210 -15.32 6.06 6.01
C PHE A 210 -15.81 6.38 7.42
N ARG A 211 -17.12 6.35 7.67
CA ARG A 211 -17.66 6.51 9.04
C ARG A 211 -17.19 5.38 9.96
N ARG A 212 -17.16 4.13 9.49
CA ARG A 212 -16.61 2.99 10.26
C ARG A 212 -15.10 3.11 10.45
N LEU A 213 -14.35 3.51 9.43
CA LEU A 213 -12.91 3.74 9.52
C LEU A 213 -12.59 4.81 10.58
N LEU A 214 -13.35 5.91 10.61
CA LEU A 214 -13.19 6.98 11.59
C LEU A 214 -13.66 6.60 13.01
N ALA A 215 -14.40 5.50 13.17
CA ALA A 215 -14.69 4.95 14.49
C ALA A 215 -13.50 4.21 15.12
N LEU A 216 -12.48 3.87 14.32
CA LEU A 216 -11.24 3.30 14.82
C LEU A 216 -10.42 4.35 15.58
N GLN A 217 -9.72 3.90 16.62
CA GLN A 217 -8.79 4.73 17.37
C GLN A 217 -7.40 4.64 16.75
N PHE A 218 -6.95 5.73 16.12
CA PHE A 218 -5.59 5.84 15.60
C PHE A 218 -5.05 7.26 15.76
N ARG A 219 -3.74 7.36 15.84
CA ARG A 219 -2.97 8.59 16.02
C ARG A 219 -2.08 8.86 14.83
N HIS A 220 -1.54 7.81 14.24
CA HIS A 220 -0.62 7.85 13.11
C HIS A 220 -1.28 7.25 11.87
N LEU A 221 -0.86 7.73 10.69
CA LEU A 221 -1.29 7.22 9.39
C LEU A 221 -0.06 7.00 8.50
N ILE A 222 0.07 5.81 7.94
CA ILE A 222 1.05 5.50 6.90
C ILE A 222 0.29 5.00 5.68
N THR A 223 0.42 5.69 4.56
CA THR A 223 -0.32 5.36 3.33
C THR A 223 0.61 4.64 2.35
N ALA A 224 0.04 3.98 1.35
CA ALA A 224 0.81 3.46 0.22
C ALA A 224 1.37 4.58 -0.71
N HIS A 225 1.13 5.85 -0.37
CA HIS A 225 1.32 7.01 -1.24
C HIS A 225 1.69 8.25 -0.44
N GLY A 226 2.97 8.64 -0.51
CA GLY A 226 3.51 9.81 0.18
C GLY A 226 4.04 9.52 1.59
N ALA A 227 4.36 10.58 2.32
CA ALA A 227 5.05 10.48 3.61
C ALA A 227 4.11 10.03 4.75
N PRO A 228 4.63 9.45 5.84
CA PRO A 228 3.86 9.19 7.05
C PRO A 228 3.28 10.47 7.66
N VAL A 229 2.11 10.36 8.27
CA VAL A 229 1.52 11.38 9.13
C VAL A 229 1.61 10.90 10.57
N LEU A 230 2.55 11.48 11.30
CA LEU A 230 2.72 11.21 12.72
C LEU A 230 1.92 12.22 13.54
N GLU A 231 1.20 11.72 14.53
CA GLU A 231 0.31 12.49 15.39
C GLU A 231 -0.87 13.14 14.65
N HIS A 232 -1.99 13.31 15.37
CA HIS A 232 -3.20 13.99 14.88
C HIS A 232 -3.79 13.46 13.56
N ALA A 233 -3.41 12.25 13.10
CA ALA A 233 -3.84 11.73 11.80
C ALA A 233 -5.36 11.53 11.73
N HIS A 234 -5.98 11.07 12.82
CA HIS A 234 -7.42 10.88 12.91
C HIS A 234 -8.21 12.17 12.73
N THR A 235 -7.80 13.25 13.41
CA THR A 235 -8.43 14.57 13.25
C THR A 235 -8.32 15.07 11.82
N ARG A 236 -7.14 14.90 11.19
CA ARG A 236 -6.91 15.33 9.80
C ARG A 236 -7.76 14.53 8.81
N LEU A 237 -7.85 13.22 8.98
CA LEU A 237 -8.67 12.37 8.11
C LEU A 237 -10.16 12.65 8.31
N THR A 238 -10.61 12.89 9.55
CA THR A 238 -11.99 13.28 9.85
C THR A 238 -12.39 14.54 9.09
N ALA A 239 -11.55 15.59 9.16
CA ALA A 239 -11.80 16.83 8.42
C ALA A 239 -11.84 16.61 6.90
N ARG A 240 -10.96 15.76 6.35
CA ARG A 240 -10.98 15.44 4.92
C ARG A 240 -12.24 14.69 4.50
N VAL A 241 -12.66 13.69 5.27
CA VAL A 241 -13.87 12.91 4.97
C VAL A 241 -15.10 13.83 4.98
N ALA A 242 -15.21 14.76 5.93
CA ALA A 242 -16.27 15.77 5.93
C ALA A 242 -16.23 16.61 4.64
N GLU A 243 -15.07 17.18 4.28
CA GLU A 243 -14.93 17.98 3.05
C GLU A 243 -15.33 17.20 1.78
N VAL A 244 -14.98 15.91 1.71
CA VAL A 244 -15.20 15.08 0.51
C VAL A 244 -16.65 14.64 0.36
N PHE A 245 -17.34 14.33 1.47
CA PHE A 245 -18.67 13.72 1.44
C PHE A 245 -19.82 14.66 1.84
N GLU A 246 -19.57 15.75 2.56
CA GLU A 246 -20.61 16.76 2.85
C GLU A 246 -20.88 17.65 1.62
N ASN A 247 -19.87 17.90 0.77
CA ASN A 247 -20.03 18.64 -0.49
C ASN A 247 -20.63 17.80 -1.64
N ARG A 248 -21.02 16.54 -1.38
CA ARG A 248 -21.62 15.62 -2.36
C ARG A 248 -23.08 15.26 -2.04
N GLY A 249 -23.66 15.92 -1.02
CA GLY A 249 -25.07 15.82 -0.66
C GLY A 249 -25.95 16.84 -1.37
#